data_AF-A0A2T6F2M8-F1
#
_entry.id   AF-A0A2T6F2M8-F1
#
_cell.length_a   1.000
_cell.length_b   1.000
_cell.length_c   1.000
_cell.angle_alpha   90.00
_cell.angle_beta   90.00
_cell.angle_gamma   90.00
#
_symmetry.space_group_name_H-M   'P 1'
#
loop_
_entity.id
_entity.type
_entity.pdbx_description
1 polymer ?
#
loop_
_entity_poly.entity_id
_entity_poly.type
_entity_poly.pdbx_seq_one_letter_code
_entity_poly.pdbx_strand_id
1 'polypeptide(L)' 'MPQITVTMTVGEELFEFSSFDNWLLTVRDKFVAHRVNRDRVVCVDASGRICANAQDFSIADYPVKVYRKPIGA' A
#
# COMPACT_ATOMS: atom_id res chain seq x y z
N MET A 1 -9.98 19.25 -22.44
CA MET A 1 -8.59 18.99 -22.00
C MET A 1 -8.36 17.49 -22.11
N PRO A 2 -7.30 17.00 -22.77
CA PRO A 2 -7.05 15.57 -22.81
C PRO A 2 -6.72 15.06 -21.41
N GLN A 3 -7.41 14.02 -20.96
CA GLN A 3 -7.03 13.28 -19.74
C GLN A 3 -5.81 12.44 -20.08
N ILE A 4 -4.71 12.65 -19.35
CA ILE A 4 -3.54 11.79 -19.41
C ILE A 4 -3.76 10.66 -18.42
N THR A 5 -3.92 9.44 -18.93
CA THR A 5 -3.99 8.23 -18.11
C THR A 5 -2.59 7.66 -17.97
N VAL A 6 -2.07 7.64 -16.74
CA VAL A 6 -0.78 6.99 -16.42
C VAL A 6 -1.09 5.65 -15.76
N THR A 7 -0.64 4.56 -16.38
CA THR A 7 -0.76 3.20 -15.82
C THR A 7 0.56 2.79 -15.20
N MET A 8 0.56 2.45 -13.91
CA MET A 8 1.75 2.00 -13.18
C MET A 8 1.50 0.62 -12.59
N THR A 9 2.41 -0.33 -12.86
CA THR A 9 2.35 -1.67 -12.27
C THR A 9 3.04 -1.67 -10.91
N VAL A 10 2.25 -1.76 -9.86
CA VAL A 10 2.73 -1.74 -8.48
C VAL A 10 2.94 -3.19 -8.02
N GLY A 11 3.87 -3.92 -8.62
CA GLY A 11 4.22 -5.30 -8.18
C GLY A 11 3.03 -6.25 -7.94
N GLU A 12 3.21 -7.17 -6.99
CA GLU A 12 2.18 -8.12 -6.52
C GLU A 12 1.38 -7.48 -5.37
N GLU A 13 0.05 -7.49 -5.47
CA GLU A 13 -0.83 -7.11 -4.35
C GLU A 13 -0.75 -8.16 -3.24
N LEU A 14 -0.46 -7.73 -2.02
CA LEU A 14 -0.31 -8.62 -0.87
C LEU A 14 -1.61 -8.67 -0.06
N PHE A 15 -2.10 -7.50 0.35
CA PHE A 15 -3.29 -7.37 1.19
C PHE A 15 -3.83 -5.94 1.15
N GLU A 16 -5.09 -5.80 1.56
CA GLU A 16 -5.77 -4.52 1.71
C GLU A 16 -6.10 -4.25 3.19
N PHE A 17 -6.19 -2.96 3.53
CA PHE A 17 -6.85 -2.46 4.74
C PHE A 17 -8.05 -1.63 4.33
N SER A 18 -9.22 -1.92 4.90
CA SER A 18 -10.47 -1.23 4.57
C SER A 18 -10.76 -0.01 5.45
N SER A 19 -10.08 0.12 6.59
CA SER A 19 -10.22 1.25 7.51
C SER A 19 -8.98 1.44 8.39
N PHE A 20 -8.89 2.59 9.04
CA PHE A 20 -7.85 2.89 10.01
C PHE A 20 -7.84 1.92 11.20
N ASP A 21 -9.02 1.52 11.69
CA ASP A 21 -9.12 0.52 12.75
C ASP A 21 -8.61 -0.85 12.29
N ASN A 22 -8.93 -1.25 11.05
CA ASN A 22 -8.41 -2.50 10.49
C ASN A 22 -6.89 -2.46 10.37
N TRP A 23 -6.31 -1.31 9.98
CA TRP A 23 -4.87 -1.10 9.96
C TRP A 23 -4.25 -1.27 11.36
N LEU A 24 -4.70 -0.49 12.34
CA LEU A 24 -4.14 -0.50 13.70
C LEU A 24 -4.17 -1.91 14.32
N LEU A 25 -5.25 -2.65 14.08
CA LEU A 25 -5.45 -3.96 14.69
C LEU A 25 -4.72 -5.10 13.96
N THR A 26 -4.51 -5.01 12.66
CA THR A 26 -4.07 -6.17 11.85
C THR A 26 -2.73 -5.99 11.13
N VAL A 27 -2.16 -4.77 11.10
CA VAL A 27 -0.96 -4.48 10.31
C VAL A 27 0.18 -5.44 10.63
N ARG A 28 0.52 -5.62 11.91
CA ARG A 28 1.63 -6.50 12.30
C ARG A 28 1.41 -7.93 11.82
N ASP A 29 0.20 -8.45 12.02
CA ASP A 29 -0.11 -9.86 11.75
C ASP A 29 -0.15 -10.12 10.24
N LYS A 30 -0.69 -9.18 9.43
CA LYS A 30 -0.64 -9.27 7.96
C LYS A 30 0.80 -9.26 7.43
N PHE A 31 1.66 -8.38 7.92
CA PHE A 31 3.05 -8.34 7.48
C PHE A 31 3.81 -9.63 7.83
N VAL A 32 3.57 -10.19 9.02
CA VAL A 32 4.13 -11.50 9.43
C VAL A 32 3.59 -12.63 8.55
N ALA A 33 2.27 -12.70 8.32
CA ALA A 33 1.64 -13.73 7.51
C ALA A 33 2.18 -13.76 6.07
N HIS A 34 2.39 -12.58 5.48
CA HIS A 34 2.94 -12.45 4.12
C HIS A 34 4.47 -12.48 4.07
N ARG A 35 5.16 -12.61 5.21
CA ARG A 35 6.63 -12.64 5.34
C ARG A 35 7.29 -11.46 4.62
N VAL A 36 6.73 -10.26 4.78
CA VAL A 36 7.24 -9.04 4.17
C VAL A 36 7.69 -8.04 5.22
N ASN A 37 8.75 -7.30 4.90
CA ASN A 37 9.18 -6.16 5.70
C ASN A 37 8.52 -4.89 5.17
N ARG A 38 8.18 -3.95 6.07
CA ARG A 38 7.62 -2.63 5.73
C ARG A 38 8.45 -1.86 4.71
N ASP A 39 9.78 -2.02 4.74
CA ASP A 39 10.68 -1.31 3.81
C ASP A 39 10.69 -1.92 2.39
N ARG A 40 9.98 -3.05 2.22
CA ARG A 40 9.85 -3.80 0.96
C ARG A 40 8.43 -3.77 0.40
N VAL A 41 7.59 -2.87 0.89
CA VAL A 41 6.24 -2.67 0.36
C VAL A 41 6.01 -1.21 0.00
N VAL A 42 5.00 -1.00 -0.83
CA VAL A 42 4.39 0.30 -1.11
C VAL A 42 2.89 0.14 -1.00
N CYS A 43 2.15 1.21 -0.73
CA CYS A 43 0.70 1.20 -0.80
C CYS A 43 0.15 2.14 -1.86
N VAL A 44 -1.08 1.86 -2.27
CA VAL A 44 -1.92 2.77 -3.04
C VAL A 44 -3.19 2.97 -2.23
N ASP A 45 -3.49 4.23 -1.93
CA ASP A 45 -4.69 4.61 -1.21
C ASP A 45 -5.88 4.79 -2.16
N ALA A 46 -7.07 5.04 -1.62
CA ALA A 46 -8.30 5.15 -2.39
C ALA A 46 -8.30 6.31 -3.41
N SER A 47 -7.47 7.34 -3.17
CA SER A 47 -7.29 8.48 -4.09
C SER A 47 -6.34 8.16 -5.24
N GLY A 48 -5.67 7.01 -5.21
CA GLY A 48 -4.63 6.62 -6.16
C GLY A 48 -3.24 7.14 -5.78
N ARG A 49 -3.06 7.71 -4.59
CA ARG A 49 -1.76 8.18 -4.11
C ARG A 49 -0.91 7.02 -3.63
N ILE A 50 0.36 7.04 -4.02
CA ILE A 50 1.35 6.06 -3.56
C ILE A 50 1.86 6.47 -2.20
N CYS A 51 1.89 5.53 -1.27
CA CYS A 51 2.46 5.70 0.05
C CYS A 51 3.68 4.78 0.20
N ALA A 52 4.84 5.37 0.49
CA ALA A 52 6.15 4.71 0.43
C ALA A 52 6.79 4.53 1.81
N ASN A 53 6.29 5.24 2.82
CA ASN A 53 6.80 5.20 4.18
C ASN A 53 5.66 5.15 5.20
N ALA A 54 5.97 4.75 6.44
CA ALA A 54 4.98 4.58 7.51
C ALA A 54 4.13 5.84 7.83
N GLN A 55 4.68 7.03 7.59
CA GLN A 55 3.93 8.28 7.78
C GLN A 55 2.88 8.46 6.69
N ASP A 56 3.20 8.13 5.44
CA ASP A 56 2.22 8.15 4.34
C ASP A 56 1.07 7.16 4.61
N PHE A 57 1.38 5.98 5.16
CA PHE A 57 0.36 5.00 5.57
C PHE A 57 -0.60 5.56 6.62
N SER A 58 -0.13 6.42 7.52
CA SER A 58 -0.95 6.99 8.61
C SER A 58 -1.96 8.04 8.13
N ILE A 59 -1.71 8.67 6.99
CA ILE A 59 -2.57 9.70 6.38
C ILE A 59 -3.27 9.20 5.10
N ALA A 60 -3.22 7.90 4.85
CA ALA A 60 -3.77 7.28 3.66
C ALA A 60 -5.30 7.26 3.68
N ASP A 61 -5.92 7.50 2.52
CA ASP A 61 -7.36 7.35 2.34
C ASP A 61 -7.70 5.87 2.14
N TYR A 62 -8.59 5.33 2.98
CA TYR A 62 -8.99 3.93 2.90
C TYR A 62 -10.04 3.71 1.78
N PRO A 63 -10.05 2.55 1.09
CA PRO A 63 -9.17 1.39 1.30
C PRO A 63 -7.73 1.61 0.83
N VAL A 64 -6.79 1.00 1.55
CA VAL A 64 -5.35 1.03 1.25
C VAL A 64 -4.92 -0.35 0.79
N LYS A 65 -4.43 -0.44 -0.44
CA LYS A 65 -3.90 -1.67 -1.02
C LYS A 65 -2.39 -1.69 -0.87
N VAL A 66 -1.83 -2.78 -0.35
CA VAL A 66 -0.39 -2.94 -0.11
C VAL A 66 0.19 -3.90 -1.13
N TYR A 67 1.29 -3.47 -1.72
CA TYR A 67 1.98 -4.17 -2.80
C TYR A 67 3.43 -4.44 -2.44
N ARG A 68 3.98 -5.52 -2.97
CA ARG A 68 5.41 -5.81 -2.87
C ARG A 68 6.18 -4.80 -3.74
N LYS A 69 7.15 -4.09 -3.14
CA LYS A 69 8.05 -3.20 -3.88
C LYS A 69 8.89 -4.03 -4.86
N PRO A 70 8.94 -3.69 -6.16
CA PRO A 70 9.77 -4.40 -7.11
C PRO A 70 11.26 -4.32 -6.70
N ILE A 71 11.96 -5.45 -6.76
CA ILE A 71 13.39 -5.53 -6.48
C ILE A 71 14.11 -5.02 -7.75
N GLY A 72 14.73 -3.84 -7.69
CA GLY A 72 15.55 -3.31 -8.81
C GLY A 72 15.27 -1.88 -9.28
N ALA A 73 14.65 -1.03 -8.45
CA ALA A 73 14.62 0.42 -8.67
C ALA A 73 15.68 1.11 -7.80
#